data_AF-A0A4Q1K8D4-F1
#
_entry.id   AF-A0A4Q1K8D4-F1
#
_cell.length_a   1.000
_cell.length_b   1.000
_cell.length_c   1.000
_cell.angle_alpha   90.00
_cell.angle_beta   90.00
_cell.angle_gamma   90.00
#
_symmetry.space_group_name_H-M   'P 1'
#
loop_
_entity.id
_entity.type
_entity.pdbx_description
1 polymer ?
#
loop_
_entity_poly.entity_id
_entity_poly.type
_entity_poly.pdbx_seq_one_letter_code
_entity_poly.pdbx_strand_id
1 'polypeptide(L)'
;MSKKVKYYYDSESLAYRKIKSKKRTKVGYALLFLAASALFGFLSFVILMNTSYFETPKDKILRREIDNMKISYSILNKKIEQLDAVLASLEDRDNNLYRVYFNANPIPTEKRRSGIITQDRYRELEGYNNSDLVINTHKKVDEISKALAVQSQSLDAILKLAKAKDKLLASIPAIQPVKNEDLKHMASGFGYRSDPFTKARKMHEGMDFTARTGTPIYATGDGVVKRADNSLSGFGNHIEISHGYGYLTLYAHLSKYKVRPGQRVKRGDVIGYVGSTGRSEAPHLHYEVHKGGKPVNPINFYYGNISAAEYVVISKIANQENQSLD
;
A
#
# COMPACT_ATOMS: atom_id res chain seq x y z
N MET A 1 97.24 -28.02 11.61
CA MET A 1 96.91 -29.35 11.04
C MET A 1 97.64 -29.52 9.71
N SER A 2 98.52 -30.53 9.59
CA SER A 2 99.32 -30.75 8.39
C SER A 2 98.44 -31.15 7.20
N LYS A 3 98.77 -30.62 6.01
CA LYS A 3 97.97 -30.80 4.79
C LYS A 3 98.22 -32.22 4.26
N LYS A 4 97.29 -33.17 4.50
CA LYS A 4 97.38 -34.55 3.95
C LYS A 4 97.54 -34.50 2.44
N VAL A 5 98.69 -34.92 1.94
CA VAL A 5 99.02 -34.93 0.51
C VAL A 5 98.54 -36.25 -0.09
N LYS A 6 97.67 -36.19 -1.10
CA LYS A 6 97.17 -37.37 -1.80
C LYS A 6 98.07 -37.70 -2.99
N TYR A 7 98.38 -38.98 -3.16
CA TYR A 7 99.17 -39.51 -4.27
C TYR A 7 98.31 -40.50 -5.05
N TYR A 8 98.52 -40.61 -6.37
CA TYR A 8 97.97 -41.70 -7.17
C TYR A 8 99.12 -42.53 -7.73
N TYR A 9 98.90 -43.83 -7.88
CA TYR A 9 99.86 -44.73 -8.50
C TYR A 9 99.72 -44.62 -10.02
N ASP A 10 100.80 -44.23 -10.68
CA ASP A 10 100.87 -44.15 -12.14
C ASP A 10 101.41 -45.48 -12.67
N SER A 11 100.55 -46.28 -13.31
CA SER A 11 100.88 -47.63 -13.77
C SER A 11 101.92 -47.66 -14.90
N GLU A 12 102.11 -46.56 -15.62
CA GLU A 12 103.11 -46.46 -16.69
C GLU A 12 104.50 -46.09 -16.17
N SER A 13 104.57 -45.28 -15.11
CA SER A 13 105.85 -44.87 -14.50
C SER A 13 106.19 -45.59 -13.19
N LEU A 14 105.36 -46.55 -12.76
CA LEU A 14 105.48 -47.35 -11.53
C LEU A 14 105.77 -46.51 -10.27
N ALA A 15 105.27 -45.26 -10.24
CA ALA A 15 105.62 -44.29 -9.21
C ALA A 15 104.38 -43.58 -8.65
N TYR A 16 104.42 -43.30 -7.34
CA TYR A 16 103.38 -42.52 -6.68
C TYR A 16 103.56 -41.02 -6.98
N ARG A 17 102.69 -40.46 -7.83
CA ARG A 17 102.72 -39.04 -8.17
C ARG A 17 101.80 -38.22 -7.26
N LYS A 18 102.33 -37.11 -6.76
CA LYS A 18 101.58 -36.16 -5.91
C LYS A 18 100.46 -35.51 -6.72
N ILE A 19 99.21 -35.63 -6.26
CA ILE A 19 98.06 -34.98 -6.87
C ILE A 19 98.21 -33.46 -6.67
N LYS A 20 98.69 -32.76 -7.70
CA LYS A 20 98.74 -31.30 -7.72
C LYS A 20 97.36 -30.78 -8.13
N SER A 21 96.55 -30.35 -7.16
CA SER A 21 95.27 -29.71 -7.46
C SER A 21 95.51 -28.40 -8.22
N LYS A 22 95.12 -28.33 -9.50
CA LYS A 22 95.18 -27.08 -10.27
C LYS A 22 94.20 -26.07 -9.63
N LYS A 23 94.57 -24.79 -9.52
CA LYS A 23 93.67 -23.76 -8.96
C LYS A 23 92.32 -23.75 -9.70
N ARG A 24 92.34 -23.98 -11.02
CA ARG A 24 91.14 -24.09 -11.89
C ARG A 24 90.16 -25.21 -11.48
N THR A 25 90.63 -26.38 -11.01
CA THR A 25 89.73 -27.46 -10.56
C THR A 25 89.07 -27.14 -9.23
N LYS A 26 89.76 -26.47 -8.31
CA LYS A 26 89.14 -26.00 -7.06
C LYS A 26 88.09 -24.92 -7.29
N VAL A 27 88.38 -23.98 -8.20
CA VAL A 27 87.41 -22.96 -8.63
C VAL A 27 86.22 -23.61 -9.33
N GLY A 28 86.43 -24.63 -10.18
CA GLY A 28 85.36 -25.40 -10.82
C GLY A 28 84.42 -26.08 -9.82
N TYR A 29 84.96 -26.79 -8.81
CA TYR A 29 84.13 -27.38 -7.77
C TYR A 29 83.37 -26.35 -6.93
N ALA A 30 83.99 -25.20 -6.63
CA ALA A 30 83.31 -24.11 -5.91
C ALA A 30 82.15 -23.52 -6.73
N LEU A 31 82.35 -23.31 -8.03
CA LEU A 31 81.30 -22.85 -8.94
C LEU A 31 80.18 -23.87 -9.08
N LEU A 32 80.51 -25.16 -9.17
CA LEU A 32 79.53 -26.24 -9.27
C LEU A 32 78.71 -26.38 -7.98
N PHE A 33 79.33 -26.22 -6.81
CA PHE A 33 78.63 -26.16 -5.53
C PHE A 33 77.68 -24.95 -5.46
N LEU A 34 78.13 -23.76 -5.88
CA LEU A 34 77.29 -22.57 -5.92
C LEU A 34 76.09 -22.75 -6.87
N ALA A 35 76.33 -23.33 -8.06
CA ALA A 35 75.28 -23.61 -9.03
C ALA A 35 74.27 -24.65 -8.49
N ALA A 36 74.74 -25.74 -7.87
CA ALA A 36 73.88 -26.75 -7.27
C ALA A 36 73.08 -26.18 -6.08
N SER A 37 73.69 -25.36 -5.23
CA SER A 37 73.01 -24.69 -4.12
C SER A 37 71.97 -23.69 -4.62
N ALA A 38 72.26 -22.94 -5.68
CA ALA A 38 71.29 -22.03 -6.28
C ALA A 38 70.11 -22.78 -6.90
N LEU A 39 70.38 -23.91 -7.58
CA LEU A 39 69.35 -24.74 -8.19
C LEU A 39 68.47 -25.43 -7.14
N PHE A 40 69.07 -25.92 -6.05
CA PHE A 40 68.33 -26.46 -4.90
C PHE A 40 67.48 -25.38 -4.20
N GLY A 41 68.04 -24.19 -4.00
CA GLY A 41 67.30 -23.05 -3.45
C GLY A 41 66.12 -22.64 -4.32
N PHE A 42 66.32 -22.58 -5.64
CA PHE A 42 65.27 -22.30 -6.60
C PHE A 42 64.17 -23.37 -6.59
N LEU A 43 64.54 -24.65 -6.60
CA LEU A 43 63.58 -25.75 -6.55
C LEU A 43 62.78 -25.73 -5.23
N SER A 44 63.45 -25.50 -4.11
CA SER A 44 62.83 -25.37 -2.79
C SER A 44 61.87 -24.18 -2.73
N PHE A 45 62.25 -23.04 -3.32
CA PHE A 45 61.39 -21.86 -3.44
C PHE A 45 60.14 -22.13 -4.28
N VAL A 46 60.29 -22.79 -5.44
CA VAL A 46 59.14 -23.18 -6.28
C VAL A 46 58.21 -24.14 -5.55
N ILE A 47 58.76 -25.12 -4.83
CA ILE A 47 57.97 -26.05 -4.01
C ILE A 47 57.24 -25.30 -2.90
N LEU A 48 57.92 -24.40 -2.17
CA LEU A 48 57.30 -23.59 -1.11
C LEU A 48 56.19 -22.68 -1.64
N MET A 49 56.37 -22.09 -2.82
CA MET A 49 55.37 -21.23 -3.46
C MET A 49 54.14 -22.00 -3.94
N ASN A 50 54.31 -23.25 -4.35
CA ASN A 50 53.25 -24.06 -4.95
C ASN A 50 52.62 -25.09 -3.99
N THR A 51 53.13 -25.19 -2.77
CA THR A 51 52.57 -26.08 -1.74
C THR A 51 51.87 -25.27 -0.66
N SER A 52 50.67 -25.70 -0.29
CA SER A 52 49.86 -25.07 0.76
C SER A 52 50.38 -25.32 2.19
N TYR A 53 51.57 -25.90 2.34
CA TYR A 53 52.12 -26.33 3.62
C TYR A 53 52.60 -25.15 4.50
N PHE A 54 52.97 -24.03 3.88
CA PHE A 54 53.48 -22.83 4.57
C PHE A 54 52.59 -21.61 4.32
N GLU A 55 51.42 -21.59 4.95
CA GLU A 55 50.56 -20.39 4.97
C GLU A 55 51.18 -19.29 5.85
N THR A 56 51.27 -18.06 5.34
CA THR A 56 51.73 -16.93 6.16
C THR A 56 50.66 -16.52 7.17
N PRO A 57 51.01 -15.86 8.29
CA PRO A 57 50.03 -15.33 9.23
C PRO A 57 49.01 -14.39 8.56
N LYS A 58 49.44 -13.63 7.54
CA LYS A 58 48.58 -12.74 6.75
C LYS A 58 47.55 -13.51 5.94
N ASP A 59 47.94 -14.61 5.29
CA ASP A 59 47.03 -15.46 4.52
C ASP A 59 45.93 -16.06 5.40
N LYS A 60 46.30 -16.51 6.62
CA LYS A 60 45.33 -17.01 7.60
C LYS A 60 44.34 -15.95 8.04
N ILE A 61 44.79 -14.71 8.26
CA ILE A 61 43.91 -13.59 8.63
C ILE A 61 42.96 -13.26 7.48
N LEU A 62 43.47 -13.12 6.25
CA LEU A 62 42.66 -12.84 5.06
C LEU A 62 41.62 -13.95 4.81
N ARG A 63 42.01 -15.22 4.98
CA ARG A 63 41.08 -16.34 4.85
C ARG A 63 39.96 -16.29 5.89
N ARG A 64 40.30 -15.99 7.15
CA ARG A 64 39.30 -15.77 8.22
C ARG A 64 38.38 -14.60 7.92
N GLU A 65 38.90 -13.49 7.38
CA GLU A 65 38.10 -12.35 6.96
C GLU A 65 37.12 -12.71 5.84
N ILE A 66 37.58 -13.46 4.82
CA ILE A 66 36.73 -13.96 3.73
C ILE A 66 35.63 -14.89 4.28
N ASP A 67 35.98 -15.81 5.19
CA ASP A 67 35.00 -16.71 5.80
C ASP A 67 33.97 -15.95 6.65
N ASN A 68 34.41 -14.94 7.41
CA ASN A 68 33.52 -14.04 8.15
C ASN A 68 32.60 -13.22 7.22
N MET A 69 33.12 -12.74 6.09
CA MET A 69 32.31 -12.05 5.08
C MET A 69 31.25 -13.00 4.50
N LYS A 70 31.60 -14.25 4.17
CA LYS A 70 30.63 -15.25 3.69
C LYS A 70 29.49 -15.48 4.69
N ILE A 71 29.81 -15.59 5.98
CA ILE A 71 28.81 -15.71 7.05
C ILE A 71 27.92 -14.46 7.08
N SER A 72 28.51 -13.27 6.98
CA SER A 72 27.78 -12.00 6.98
C SER A 72 26.81 -11.90 5.79
N TYR A 73 27.23 -12.32 4.59
CA TYR A 73 26.38 -12.41 3.40
C TYR A 73 25.25 -13.43 3.58
N SER A 74 25.51 -14.57 4.21
CA SER A 74 24.47 -15.57 4.52
C SER A 74 23.39 -14.99 5.44
N ILE A 75 23.79 -14.28 6.51
CA ILE A 75 22.87 -13.61 7.43
C ILE A 75 22.08 -12.51 6.70
N LEU A 76 22.76 -11.73 5.86
CA LEU A 76 22.10 -10.69 5.06
C LEU A 76 21.07 -11.28 4.10
N ASN A 77 21.40 -12.36 3.39
CA ASN A 77 20.46 -13.04 2.49
C ASN A 77 19.24 -13.58 3.26
N LYS A 78 19.44 -14.13 4.47
CA LYS A 78 18.31 -14.56 5.33
C LYS A 78 17.42 -13.38 5.74
N LYS A 79 17.99 -12.21 6.04
CA LYS A 79 17.20 -11.00 6.33
C LYS A 79 16.45 -10.49 5.10
N ILE A 80 17.08 -10.53 3.93
CA ILE A 80 16.45 -10.20 2.64
C ILE A 80 15.24 -11.12 2.39
N GLU A 81 15.37 -12.42 2.64
CA GLU A 81 14.27 -13.38 2.52
C GLU A 81 13.12 -13.09 3.50
N GLN A 82 13.44 -12.71 4.74
CA GLN A 82 12.42 -12.27 5.71
C GLN A 82 11.69 -11.00 5.24
N LEU A 83 12.42 -10.03 4.69
CA LEU A 83 11.82 -8.81 4.14
C LEU A 83 10.96 -9.09 2.92
N ASP A 84 11.39 -9.99 2.03
CA ASP A 84 10.61 -10.41 0.87
C ASP A 84 9.30 -11.10 1.30
N ALA A 85 9.35 -11.95 2.34
CA ALA A 85 8.15 -12.59 2.88
C ALA A 85 7.15 -11.58 3.47
N VAL A 86 7.65 -10.56 4.20
CA VAL A 86 6.81 -9.47 4.71
C VAL A 86 6.21 -8.66 3.56
N LEU A 87 7.02 -8.32 2.55
CA LEU A 87 6.57 -7.60 1.38
C LEU A 87 5.50 -8.39 0.62
N ALA A 88 5.70 -9.69 0.40
CA ALA A 88 4.71 -10.57 -0.22
C ALA A 88 3.38 -10.58 0.55
N SER A 89 3.42 -10.59 1.90
CA SER A 89 2.20 -10.48 2.71
C SER A 89 1.50 -9.12 2.56
N LEU A 90 2.26 -8.02 2.42
CA LEU A 90 1.70 -6.70 2.15
C LEU A 90 1.08 -6.61 0.75
N GLU A 91 1.74 -7.18 -0.26
CA GLU A 91 1.24 -7.27 -1.63
C GLU A 91 -0.05 -8.09 -1.71
N ASP A 92 -0.11 -9.20 -0.97
CA ASP A 92 -1.29 -10.05 -0.83
C ASP A 92 -2.46 -9.29 -0.19
N ARG A 93 -2.25 -8.63 0.95
CA ARG A 93 -3.28 -7.79 1.59
C ARG A 93 -3.74 -6.66 0.69
N ASP A 94 -2.84 -6.02 -0.05
CA ASP A 94 -3.20 -4.99 -1.02
C ASP A 94 -4.13 -5.54 -2.10
N ASN A 95 -3.75 -6.64 -2.76
CA ASN A 95 -4.55 -7.24 -3.83
C ASN A 95 -5.86 -7.86 -3.34
N ASN A 96 -5.85 -8.58 -2.22
CA ASN A 96 -6.95 -9.44 -1.80
C ASN A 96 -7.86 -8.82 -0.72
N LEU A 97 -7.41 -7.78 -0.01
CA LEU A 97 -8.23 -7.07 0.97
C LEU A 97 -8.56 -5.65 0.50
N TYR A 98 -7.55 -4.81 0.31
CA TYR A 98 -7.79 -3.39 0.05
C TYR A 98 -8.40 -3.15 -1.34
N ARG A 99 -7.78 -3.71 -2.38
CA ARG A 99 -8.24 -3.52 -3.75
C ARG A 99 -9.62 -4.14 -3.98
N VAL A 100 -9.90 -5.30 -3.38
CA VAL A 100 -11.25 -5.89 -3.39
C VAL A 100 -12.26 -4.97 -2.71
N TYR A 101 -11.96 -4.49 -1.50
CA TYR A 101 -12.88 -3.61 -0.76
C TYR A 101 -13.19 -2.29 -1.48
N PHE A 102 -12.23 -1.77 -2.25
CA PHE A 102 -12.37 -0.55 -3.04
C PHE A 102 -12.67 -0.79 -4.53
N ASN A 103 -12.94 -2.04 -4.95
CA ASN A 103 -13.18 -2.43 -6.35
C ASN A 103 -12.09 -1.94 -7.33
N ALA A 104 -10.83 -2.01 -6.93
CA ALA A 104 -9.67 -1.63 -7.74
C ALA A 104 -9.00 -2.86 -8.34
N ASN A 105 -8.37 -2.71 -9.52
CA ASN A 105 -7.67 -3.82 -10.17
C ASN A 105 -6.43 -4.25 -9.36
N PRO A 106 -6.13 -5.55 -9.23
CA PRO A 106 -4.90 -6.03 -8.62
C PRO A 106 -3.68 -5.57 -9.42
N ILE A 107 -2.55 -5.36 -8.74
CA ILE A 107 -1.27 -5.14 -9.41
C ILE A 107 -0.64 -6.53 -9.66
N PRO A 108 -0.24 -6.86 -10.89
CA PRO A 108 0.50 -8.09 -11.17
C PRO A 108 1.89 -8.08 -10.53
N THR A 109 2.38 -9.25 -10.10
CA THR A 109 3.73 -9.41 -9.52
C THR A 109 4.83 -8.93 -10.46
N GLU A 110 4.64 -9.15 -11.77
CA GLU A 110 5.52 -8.64 -12.82
C GLU A 110 5.67 -7.12 -12.74
N LYS A 111 4.58 -6.36 -12.53
CA LYS A 111 4.67 -4.90 -12.41
C LYS A 111 5.36 -4.45 -11.11
N ARG A 112 5.28 -5.26 -10.04
CA ARG A 112 5.96 -4.99 -8.78
C ARG A 112 7.47 -5.25 -8.89
N ARG A 113 7.85 -6.34 -9.52
CA ARG A 113 9.23 -6.85 -9.52
C ARG A 113 10.02 -6.57 -10.81
N SER A 114 9.35 -6.22 -11.92
CA SER A 114 10.04 -5.82 -13.16
C SER A 114 10.70 -4.45 -12.99
N GLY A 115 12.02 -4.48 -12.81
CA GLY A 115 12.90 -3.37 -13.14
C GLY A 115 13.68 -3.70 -14.41
N ILE A 116 14.14 -2.67 -15.13
CA ILE A 116 15.18 -2.85 -16.13
C ILE A 116 16.47 -3.17 -15.38
N ILE A 117 16.68 -4.46 -15.08
CA ILE A 117 17.99 -4.95 -14.67
C ILE A 117 18.80 -5.04 -15.95
N THR A 118 19.49 -3.95 -16.33
CA THR A 118 20.42 -3.98 -17.45
C THR A 118 21.50 -5.02 -17.15
N GLN A 119 21.81 -5.86 -18.14
CA GLN A 119 22.85 -6.89 -18.04
C GLN A 119 24.21 -6.28 -17.64
N ASP A 120 24.41 -5.00 -17.95
CA ASP A 120 25.63 -4.24 -17.66
C ASP A 120 25.77 -3.83 -16.18
N ARG A 121 24.68 -3.82 -15.40
CA ARG A 121 24.66 -3.30 -14.01
C ARG A 121 25.57 -4.07 -13.05
N TYR A 122 25.88 -5.33 -13.35
CA TYR A 122 26.68 -6.20 -12.48
C TYR A 122 27.99 -6.65 -13.10
N ARG A 123 28.36 -6.15 -14.29
CA ARG A 123 29.61 -6.55 -14.97
C ARG A 123 30.85 -6.33 -14.11
N GLU A 124 30.88 -5.25 -13.33
CA GLU A 124 31.99 -4.93 -12.42
C GLU A 124 32.16 -5.94 -11.27
N LEU A 125 31.16 -6.78 -11.01
CA LEU A 125 31.18 -7.79 -9.96
C LEU A 125 31.60 -9.17 -10.48
N GLU A 126 31.75 -9.33 -11.80
CA GLU A 126 32.16 -10.59 -12.44
C GLU A 126 33.69 -10.80 -12.36
N GLY A 127 34.13 -12.05 -12.47
CA GLY A 127 35.56 -12.40 -12.51
C GLY A 127 36.26 -12.54 -11.15
N TYR A 128 35.54 -12.31 -10.04
CA TYR A 128 36.05 -12.50 -8.67
C TYR A 128 35.56 -13.81 -8.05
N ASN A 129 36.31 -14.33 -7.09
CA ASN A 129 35.86 -15.44 -6.26
C ASN A 129 34.60 -15.03 -5.46
N ASN A 130 33.53 -15.84 -5.54
CA ASN A 130 32.21 -15.59 -4.96
C ASN A 130 31.38 -14.46 -5.62
N SER A 131 31.71 -14.06 -6.86
CA SER A 131 30.93 -13.09 -7.65
C SER A 131 29.43 -13.40 -7.65
N ASP A 132 29.05 -14.67 -7.83
CA ASP A 132 27.66 -15.11 -7.92
C ASP A 132 26.86 -14.80 -6.65
N LEU A 133 27.48 -14.98 -5.47
CA LEU A 133 26.84 -14.67 -4.18
C LEU A 133 26.53 -13.17 -4.08
N VAL A 134 27.50 -12.34 -4.45
CA VAL A 134 27.39 -10.88 -4.41
C VAL A 134 26.36 -10.40 -5.42
N ILE A 135 26.42 -10.87 -6.67
CA ILE A 135 25.50 -10.50 -7.74
C ILE A 135 24.06 -10.89 -7.39
N ASN A 136 23.83 -12.12 -6.93
CA ASN A 136 22.49 -12.58 -6.56
C ASN A 136 21.92 -11.80 -5.37
N THR A 137 22.77 -11.44 -4.40
CA THR A 137 22.35 -10.60 -3.28
C THR A 137 21.91 -9.21 -3.76
N HIS A 138 22.69 -8.57 -4.63
CA HIS A 138 22.32 -7.26 -5.19
C HIS A 138 21.05 -7.31 -6.03
N LYS A 139 20.89 -8.35 -6.87
CA LYS A 139 19.65 -8.58 -7.65
C LYS A 139 18.43 -8.65 -6.75
N LYS A 140 18.47 -9.47 -5.68
CA LYS A 140 17.36 -9.57 -4.72
C LYS A 140 17.05 -8.24 -4.05
N VAL A 141 18.07 -7.48 -3.64
CA VAL A 141 17.89 -6.16 -3.02
C VAL A 141 17.23 -5.18 -4.00
N ASP A 142 17.68 -5.15 -5.26
CA ASP A 142 17.10 -4.29 -6.28
C ASP A 142 15.64 -4.64 -6.60
N GLU A 143 15.33 -5.94 -6.71
CA GLU A 143 13.96 -6.44 -6.90
C GLU A 143 13.03 -6.05 -5.75
N ILE A 144 13.45 -6.29 -4.50
CA ILE A 144 12.68 -5.91 -3.30
C ILE A 144 12.53 -4.39 -3.21
N SER A 145 13.58 -3.63 -3.49
CA SER A 145 13.54 -2.17 -3.45
C SER A 145 12.53 -1.62 -4.46
N LYS A 146 12.49 -2.20 -5.66
CA LYS A 146 11.50 -1.84 -6.68
C LYS A 146 10.09 -2.21 -6.25
N ALA A 147 9.88 -3.43 -5.78
CA ALA A 147 8.59 -3.90 -5.33
C ALA A 147 8.06 -3.09 -4.14
N LEU A 148 8.93 -2.72 -3.20
CA LEU A 148 8.60 -1.83 -2.09
C LEU A 148 8.20 -0.42 -2.56
N ALA A 149 8.90 0.15 -3.54
CA ALA A 149 8.53 1.44 -4.12
C ALA A 149 7.14 1.41 -4.77
N VAL A 150 6.84 0.34 -5.53
CA VAL A 150 5.50 0.13 -6.13
C VAL A 150 4.45 -0.06 -5.05
N GLN A 151 4.76 -0.84 -4.00
CA GLN A 151 3.85 -1.09 -2.88
C GLN A 151 3.54 0.20 -2.12
N SER A 152 4.53 1.06 -1.88
CA SER A 152 4.32 2.39 -1.26
C SER A 152 3.37 3.25 -2.09
N GLN A 153 3.56 3.33 -3.40
CA GLN A 153 2.67 4.06 -4.31
C GLN A 153 1.26 3.45 -4.33
N SER A 154 1.16 2.13 -4.23
CA SER A 154 -0.13 1.42 -4.14
C SER A 154 -0.90 1.83 -2.89
N LEU A 155 -0.24 1.86 -1.73
CA LEU A 155 -0.86 2.26 -0.46
C LEU A 155 -1.35 3.71 -0.49
N ASP A 156 -0.60 4.63 -1.12
CA ASP A 156 -1.07 6.01 -1.33
C ASP A 156 -2.34 6.07 -2.18
N ALA A 157 -2.45 5.22 -3.20
CA ALA A 157 -3.66 5.12 -4.01
C ALA A 157 -4.83 4.57 -3.19
N ILE A 158 -4.62 3.53 -2.38
CA ILE A 158 -5.63 2.98 -1.47
C ILE A 158 -6.11 4.03 -0.46
N LEU A 159 -5.20 4.82 0.12
CA LEU A 159 -5.56 5.90 1.04
C LEU A 159 -6.45 6.97 0.37
N LYS A 160 -6.19 7.29 -0.89
CA LYS A 160 -7.05 8.20 -1.67
C LYS A 160 -8.44 7.59 -1.89
N LEU A 161 -8.52 6.31 -2.24
CA LEU A 161 -9.80 5.59 -2.39
C LEU A 161 -10.58 5.53 -1.06
N ALA A 162 -9.89 5.27 0.04
CA ALA A 162 -10.47 5.26 1.38
C ALA A 162 -11.09 6.62 1.73
N LYS A 163 -10.33 7.71 1.55
CA LYS A 163 -10.83 9.08 1.79
C LYS A 163 -12.00 9.45 0.88
N ALA A 164 -11.98 9.01 -0.39
CA ALA A 164 -13.06 9.25 -1.33
C ALA A 164 -14.34 8.48 -0.94
N LYS A 165 -14.20 7.22 -0.50
CA LYS A 165 -15.31 6.39 -0.03
C LYS A 165 -15.90 6.93 1.27
N ASP A 166 -15.06 7.38 2.20
CA ASP A 166 -15.51 8.03 3.44
C ASP A 166 -16.35 9.28 3.16
N LYS A 167 -15.87 10.18 2.28
CA LYS A 167 -16.64 11.34 1.82
C LYS A 167 -17.97 10.95 1.16
N LEU A 168 -17.95 9.94 0.28
CA LEU A 168 -19.17 9.42 -0.34
C LEU A 168 -20.16 8.93 0.74
N LEU A 169 -19.70 8.13 1.70
CA LEU A 169 -20.54 7.59 2.77
C LEU A 169 -21.12 8.69 3.65
N ALA A 170 -20.38 9.77 3.92
CA ALA A 170 -20.87 10.93 4.66
C ALA A 170 -21.91 11.75 3.86
N SER A 171 -21.76 11.82 2.53
CA SER A 171 -22.68 12.52 1.62
C SER A 171 -24.01 11.80 1.41
N ILE A 172 -24.09 10.47 1.58
CA ILE A 172 -25.35 9.74 1.39
C ILE A 172 -26.40 10.25 2.41
N PRO A 173 -27.67 10.50 2.03
CA PRO A 173 -28.67 11.03 2.96
C PRO A 173 -29.24 9.96 3.91
N ALA A 174 -28.40 9.43 4.81
CA ALA A 174 -28.58 8.14 5.48
C ALA A 174 -29.35 8.16 6.83
N ILE A 175 -30.01 9.26 7.18
CA ILE A 175 -30.78 9.41 8.41
C ILE A 175 -32.16 10.02 8.12
N GLN A 176 -33.08 9.89 9.08
CA GLN A 176 -34.36 10.60 9.01
C GLN A 176 -34.16 12.11 9.24
N PRO A 177 -34.92 12.97 8.53
CA PRO A 177 -34.77 14.42 8.61
C PRO A 177 -35.41 15.04 9.86
N VAL A 178 -36.21 14.28 10.60
CA VAL A 178 -36.81 14.65 11.88
C VAL A 178 -36.55 13.52 12.87
N LYS A 179 -36.36 13.85 14.15
CA LYS A 179 -36.29 12.84 15.20
C LYS A 179 -37.62 12.10 15.29
N ASN A 180 -37.62 10.82 14.95
CA ASN A 180 -38.80 9.98 14.93
C ASN A 180 -38.64 8.80 15.88
N GLU A 181 -38.24 9.10 17.11
CA GLU A 181 -37.91 8.12 18.17
C GLU A 181 -39.11 7.21 18.51
N ASP A 182 -40.34 7.68 18.28
CA ASP A 182 -41.58 6.95 18.54
C ASP A 182 -42.23 6.32 17.30
N LEU A 183 -41.66 6.49 16.10
CA LEU A 183 -42.26 6.13 14.79
C LEU A 183 -43.62 6.79 14.47
N LYS A 184 -44.13 7.67 15.32
CA LYS A 184 -45.45 8.32 15.20
C LYS A 184 -45.47 9.49 14.22
N HIS A 185 -44.31 9.95 13.77
CA HIS A 185 -44.22 11.15 12.93
C HIS A 185 -44.36 10.85 11.44
N MET A 186 -44.36 9.60 10.99
CA MET A 186 -44.55 9.29 9.56
C MET A 186 -46.03 9.34 9.20
N ALA A 187 -46.41 10.26 8.31
CA ALA A 187 -47.79 10.39 7.84
C ALA A 187 -48.01 9.74 6.47
N SER A 188 -47.17 10.06 5.49
CA SER A 188 -47.32 9.55 4.12
C SER A 188 -45.97 9.19 3.51
N GLY A 189 -45.95 8.12 2.71
CA GLY A 189 -44.75 7.66 2.02
C GLY A 189 -44.74 8.00 0.53
N PHE A 190 -43.63 7.66 -0.11
CA PHE A 190 -43.42 7.83 -1.55
C PHE A 190 -44.34 6.92 -2.39
N GLY A 191 -44.84 7.43 -3.52
CA GLY A 191 -45.66 6.66 -4.46
C GLY A 191 -47.01 7.31 -4.77
N TYR A 192 -47.89 6.60 -5.46
CA TYR A 192 -49.23 7.13 -5.79
C TYR A 192 -50.11 7.23 -4.55
N ARG A 193 -50.61 8.42 -4.25
CA ARG A 193 -51.42 8.75 -3.07
C ARG A 193 -52.59 9.66 -3.47
N SER A 194 -53.56 9.82 -2.58
CA SER A 194 -54.67 10.77 -2.79
C SER A 194 -54.22 12.18 -2.41
N ASP A 195 -54.38 13.15 -3.32
CA ASP A 195 -54.06 14.55 -3.07
C ASP A 195 -55.08 15.17 -2.08
N PRO A 196 -54.63 15.81 -1.00
CA PRO A 196 -55.52 16.26 0.08
C PRO A 196 -56.53 17.33 -0.35
N PHE A 197 -56.24 18.12 -1.38
CA PHE A 197 -57.10 19.24 -1.80
C PHE A 197 -58.01 18.91 -2.97
N THR A 198 -57.56 18.04 -3.89
CA THR A 198 -58.29 17.69 -5.12
C THR A 198 -58.89 16.29 -5.07
N LYS A 199 -58.45 15.45 -4.11
CA LYS A 199 -58.80 14.02 -3.98
C LYS A 199 -58.44 13.16 -5.20
N ALA A 200 -57.66 13.71 -6.13
CA ALA A 200 -57.15 12.98 -7.27
C ALA A 200 -55.95 12.12 -6.88
N ARG A 201 -55.75 11.00 -7.58
CA ARG A 201 -54.55 10.17 -7.39
C ARG A 201 -53.35 10.85 -8.04
N LYS A 202 -52.31 11.14 -7.25
CA LYS A 202 -51.09 11.83 -7.69
C LYS A 202 -49.84 11.10 -7.19
N MET A 203 -48.75 11.18 -7.93
CA MET A 203 -47.45 10.68 -7.48
C MET A 203 -46.88 11.60 -6.41
N HIS A 204 -46.66 11.06 -5.21
CA HIS A 204 -45.95 11.73 -4.12
C HIS A 204 -44.45 11.41 -4.21
N GLU A 205 -43.64 12.42 -4.50
CA GLU A 205 -42.20 12.29 -4.83
C GLU A 205 -41.29 12.28 -3.58
N GLY A 206 -41.89 12.36 -2.39
CA GLY A 206 -41.19 12.40 -1.11
C GLY A 206 -41.83 11.54 -0.02
N MET A 207 -41.56 11.93 1.22
CA MET A 207 -42.19 11.40 2.42
C MET A 207 -42.58 12.54 3.35
N ASP A 208 -43.75 12.40 3.97
CA ASP A 208 -44.30 13.39 4.88
C ASP A 208 -44.12 12.95 6.32
N PHE A 209 -43.53 13.85 7.12
CA PHE A 209 -43.33 13.69 8.54
C PHE A 209 -44.17 14.70 9.32
N THR A 210 -45.29 14.25 9.89
CA THR A 210 -46.11 15.04 10.81
C THR A 210 -45.31 15.40 12.05
N ALA A 211 -45.14 16.70 12.29
CA ALA A 211 -44.45 17.20 13.46
C ALA A 211 -44.96 18.59 13.83
N ARG A 212 -44.87 18.95 15.12
CA ARG A 212 -45.29 20.28 15.57
C ARG A 212 -44.45 21.35 14.89
N THR A 213 -45.06 22.49 14.57
CA THR A 213 -44.33 23.67 14.10
C THR A 213 -43.19 24.00 15.07
N GLY A 214 -42.01 24.30 14.53
CA GLY A 214 -40.81 24.53 15.34
C GLY A 214 -39.98 23.27 15.63
N THR A 215 -40.43 22.08 15.23
CA THR A 215 -39.61 20.85 15.37
C THR A 215 -38.33 20.99 14.53
N PRO A 216 -37.13 20.69 15.07
CA PRO A 216 -35.89 20.78 14.32
C PRO A 216 -35.84 19.82 13.13
N ILE A 217 -35.39 20.33 11.98
CA ILE A 217 -35.11 19.56 10.77
C ILE A 217 -33.60 19.39 10.64
N TYR A 218 -33.15 18.17 10.34
CA TYR A 218 -31.74 17.81 10.25
C TYR A 218 -31.31 17.53 8.81
N ALA A 219 -30.11 17.97 8.45
CA ALA A 219 -29.45 17.54 7.21
C ALA A 219 -29.21 16.03 7.26
N THR A 220 -29.65 15.31 6.23
CA THR A 220 -29.59 13.84 6.22
C THR A 220 -28.25 13.30 5.70
N GLY A 221 -27.43 14.16 5.09
CA GLY A 221 -26.07 13.88 4.64
C GLY A 221 -25.21 15.15 4.64
N ASP A 222 -23.89 14.97 4.56
CA ASP A 222 -22.96 16.08 4.37
C ASP A 222 -23.20 16.76 3.01
N GLY A 223 -23.12 18.08 2.95
CA GLY A 223 -23.41 18.79 1.71
C GLY A 223 -23.26 20.30 1.78
N VAL A 224 -23.71 20.94 0.71
CA VAL A 224 -23.78 22.39 0.57
C VAL A 224 -25.22 22.78 0.29
N VAL A 225 -25.73 23.75 1.04
CA VAL A 225 -27.06 24.31 0.82
C VAL A 225 -27.09 24.98 -0.54
N LYS A 226 -27.84 24.38 -1.47
CA LYS A 226 -28.03 24.89 -2.83
C LYS A 226 -29.06 26.00 -2.83
N ARG A 227 -30.16 25.81 -2.09
CA ARG A 227 -31.26 26.78 -1.95
C ARG A 227 -31.79 26.81 -0.52
N ALA A 228 -32.23 27.98 -0.10
CA ALA A 228 -33.00 28.19 1.12
C ALA A 228 -33.90 29.41 0.84
N ASP A 229 -34.99 29.17 0.13
CA ASP A 229 -35.90 30.19 -0.38
C ASP A 229 -37.34 29.64 -0.46
N ASN A 230 -38.27 30.42 -1.00
CA ASN A 230 -39.69 30.07 -1.12
C ASN A 230 -40.21 30.15 -2.57
N SER A 231 -39.32 30.05 -3.54
CA SER A 231 -39.63 30.28 -4.96
C SER A 231 -40.23 29.06 -5.67
N LEU A 232 -40.11 27.86 -5.11
CA LEU A 232 -40.73 26.66 -5.68
C LEU A 232 -42.22 26.62 -5.31
N SER A 233 -43.07 26.55 -6.33
CA SER A 233 -44.51 26.46 -6.16
C SER A 233 -44.90 25.21 -5.37
N GLY A 234 -45.88 25.32 -4.47
CA GLY A 234 -46.35 24.22 -3.62
C GLY A 234 -45.52 24.02 -2.35
N PHE A 235 -44.20 23.96 -2.43
CA PHE A 235 -43.32 23.61 -1.32
C PHE A 235 -43.22 24.67 -0.20
N GLY A 236 -43.62 25.92 -0.48
CA GLY A 236 -43.46 27.02 0.44
C GLY A 236 -41.98 27.28 0.77
N ASN A 237 -41.68 27.61 2.01
CA ASN A 237 -40.30 27.75 2.46
C ASN A 237 -39.61 26.38 2.39
N HIS A 238 -38.55 26.27 1.60
CA HIS A 238 -37.84 25.02 1.40
C HIS A 238 -36.32 25.19 1.39
N ILE A 239 -35.63 24.09 1.67
CA ILE A 239 -34.17 23.98 1.59
C ILE A 239 -33.84 22.87 0.60
N GLU A 240 -32.91 23.14 -0.32
CA GLU A 240 -32.25 22.10 -1.12
C GLU A 240 -30.79 21.96 -0.67
N ILE A 241 -30.35 20.73 -0.40
CA ILE A 241 -28.95 20.44 -0.09
C ILE A 241 -28.36 19.56 -1.18
N SER A 242 -27.27 20.02 -1.79
CA SER A 242 -26.48 19.21 -2.71
C SER A 242 -25.42 18.45 -1.92
N HIS A 243 -25.47 17.12 -1.96
CA HIS A 243 -24.52 16.27 -1.25
C HIS A 243 -23.33 15.83 -2.11
N GLY A 244 -23.35 16.19 -3.40
CA GLY A 244 -22.41 15.64 -4.39
C GLY A 244 -22.80 14.22 -4.81
N TYR A 245 -21.99 13.61 -5.68
CA TYR A 245 -22.21 12.24 -6.18
C TYR A 245 -23.61 12.00 -6.79
N GLY A 246 -24.26 13.06 -7.27
CA GLY A 246 -25.62 13.03 -7.81
C GLY A 246 -26.75 12.97 -6.78
N TYR A 247 -26.47 13.14 -5.49
CA TYR A 247 -27.48 13.22 -4.42
C TYR A 247 -27.90 14.68 -4.16
N LEU A 248 -29.20 14.88 -4.04
CA LEU A 248 -29.81 16.12 -3.57
C LEU A 248 -30.96 15.77 -2.62
N THR A 249 -31.18 16.59 -1.60
CA THR A 249 -32.33 16.47 -0.71
C THR A 249 -33.12 17.76 -0.70
N LEU A 250 -34.44 17.64 -0.60
CA LEU A 250 -35.38 18.75 -0.51
C LEU A 250 -36.15 18.63 0.80
N TYR A 251 -36.26 19.75 1.51
CA TYR A 251 -36.99 19.88 2.78
C TYR A 251 -38.00 21.02 2.61
N ALA A 252 -39.30 20.77 2.73
CA ALA A 252 -40.34 21.74 2.43
C ALA A 252 -41.29 22.02 3.60
N HIS A 253 -42.13 23.04 3.40
CA HIS A 253 -43.10 23.56 4.37
C HIS A 253 -42.48 24.13 5.65
N LEU A 254 -41.25 24.64 5.60
CA LEU A 254 -40.53 25.15 6.77
C LEU A 254 -41.18 26.39 7.39
N SER A 255 -41.16 26.49 8.72
CA SER A 255 -41.51 27.75 9.41
C SER A 255 -40.35 28.73 9.40
N LYS A 256 -39.10 28.24 9.48
CA LYS A 256 -37.90 29.07 9.60
C LYS A 256 -36.65 28.35 9.08
N TYR A 257 -35.79 29.08 8.38
CA TYR A 257 -34.45 28.64 7.99
C TYR A 257 -33.45 28.85 9.13
N LYS A 258 -32.50 27.91 9.26
CA LYS A 258 -31.30 28.05 10.11
C LYS A 258 -30.01 28.12 9.27
N VAL A 259 -30.14 28.02 7.95
CA VAL A 259 -29.03 27.99 7.00
C VAL A 259 -29.27 28.97 5.87
N ARG A 260 -28.23 29.23 5.08
CA ARG A 260 -28.27 30.09 3.89
C ARG A 260 -27.62 29.41 2.67
N PRO A 261 -27.94 29.81 1.43
CA PRO A 261 -27.29 29.28 0.24
C PRO A 261 -25.76 29.37 0.32
N GLY A 262 -25.06 28.34 -0.15
CA GLY A 262 -23.60 28.21 -0.10
C GLY A 262 -23.03 27.71 1.22
N GLN A 263 -23.84 27.60 2.28
CA GLN A 263 -23.39 27.08 3.57
C GLN A 263 -23.09 25.57 3.49
N ARG A 264 -21.95 25.14 4.04
CA ARG A 264 -21.66 23.72 4.26
C ARG A 264 -22.40 23.23 5.50
N VAL A 265 -23.01 22.07 5.39
CA VAL A 265 -23.70 21.39 6.50
C VAL A 265 -23.16 19.97 6.62
N LYS A 266 -23.14 19.45 7.84
CA LYS A 266 -22.86 18.06 8.14
C LYS A 266 -24.16 17.31 8.39
N ARG A 267 -24.14 16.00 8.17
CA ARG A 267 -25.22 15.11 8.59
C ARG A 267 -25.53 15.33 10.06
N GLY A 268 -26.81 15.53 10.38
CA GLY A 268 -27.28 15.81 11.74
C GLY A 268 -27.23 17.27 12.16
N ASP A 269 -26.76 18.20 11.31
CA ASP A 269 -26.90 19.63 11.58
C ASP A 269 -28.36 20.05 11.47
N VAL A 270 -28.83 20.88 12.40
CA VAL A 270 -30.17 21.49 12.30
C VAL A 270 -30.15 22.55 11.20
N ILE A 271 -30.97 22.37 10.17
CA ILE A 271 -31.01 23.24 8.98
C ILE A 271 -32.22 24.18 8.96
N GLY A 272 -33.25 23.87 9.74
CA GLY A 272 -34.48 24.65 9.81
C GLY A 272 -35.47 24.04 10.78
N TYR A 273 -36.70 24.50 10.69
CA TYR A 273 -37.76 24.06 11.59
C TYR A 273 -39.05 23.79 10.82
N VAL A 274 -39.75 22.72 11.21
CA VAL A 274 -41.03 22.30 10.62
C VAL A 274 -42.04 23.43 10.70
N GLY A 275 -42.87 23.56 9.67
CA GLY A 275 -43.94 24.55 9.58
C GLY A 275 -45.14 23.97 8.83
N SER A 276 -45.88 24.86 8.16
CA SER A 276 -47.03 24.53 7.31
C SER A 276 -47.18 25.57 6.20
N THR A 277 -46.04 26.03 5.65
CA THR A 277 -46.04 27.07 4.59
C THR A 277 -46.25 26.46 3.22
N GLY A 278 -46.80 27.21 2.28
CA GLY A 278 -47.08 26.70 0.93
C GLY A 278 -48.39 25.93 0.91
N ARG A 279 -48.46 24.88 0.09
CA ARG A 279 -49.61 24.00 -0.02
C ARG A 279 -49.42 22.86 0.99
N SER A 280 -50.06 22.97 2.15
CA SER A 280 -49.87 22.07 3.29
C SER A 280 -51.19 21.93 4.05
N GLU A 281 -51.63 20.71 4.33
CA GLU A 281 -52.90 20.44 5.06
C GLU A 281 -52.76 20.68 6.57
N ALA A 282 -51.59 20.39 7.14
CA ALA A 282 -51.27 20.54 8.55
C ALA A 282 -49.75 20.65 8.77
N PRO A 283 -49.26 21.02 9.96
CA PRO A 283 -47.82 21.07 10.23
C PRO A 283 -47.10 19.73 9.98
N HIS A 284 -46.21 19.72 8.99
CA HIS A 284 -45.42 18.56 8.60
C HIS A 284 -44.16 18.99 7.84
N LEU A 285 -43.22 18.05 7.71
CA LEU A 285 -42.09 18.15 6.79
C LEU A 285 -42.35 17.25 5.59
N HIS A 286 -42.38 17.83 4.40
CA HIS A 286 -42.22 17.08 3.16
C HIS A 286 -40.72 16.94 2.84
N TYR A 287 -40.26 15.71 2.62
CA TYR A 287 -38.86 15.38 2.42
C TYR A 287 -38.64 14.50 1.19
N GLU A 288 -37.77 14.95 0.29
CA GLU A 288 -37.42 14.21 -0.92
C GLU A 288 -35.93 13.86 -0.95
N VAL A 289 -35.62 12.72 -1.57
CA VAL A 289 -34.26 12.34 -1.95
C VAL A 289 -34.22 12.23 -3.46
N HIS A 290 -33.24 12.88 -4.08
CA HIS A 290 -33.01 12.87 -5.51
C HIS A 290 -31.68 12.19 -5.82
N LYS A 291 -31.67 11.29 -6.81
CA LYS A 291 -30.46 10.65 -7.33
C LYS A 291 -30.39 10.80 -8.84
N GLY A 292 -29.35 11.48 -9.33
CA GLY A 292 -29.19 11.73 -10.76
C GLY A 292 -30.32 12.58 -11.36
N GLY A 293 -30.87 13.51 -10.57
CA GLY A 293 -31.96 14.40 -10.98
C GLY A 293 -33.35 13.78 -10.97
N LYS A 294 -33.52 12.58 -10.41
CA LYS A 294 -34.82 11.91 -10.26
C LYS A 294 -35.15 11.69 -8.79
N PRO A 295 -36.41 11.90 -8.37
CA PRO A 295 -36.88 11.50 -7.05
C PRO A 295 -36.72 9.99 -6.85
N VAL A 296 -36.28 9.58 -5.67
CA VAL A 296 -36.16 8.19 -5.24
C VAL A 296 -36.77 8.05 -3.85
N ASN A 297 -37.34 6.88 -3.56
CA ASN A 297 -37.99 6.63 -2.29
C ASN A 297 -37.02 6.86 -1.11
N PRO A 298 -37.25 7.87 -0.25
CA PRO A 298 -36.36 8.22 0.86
C PRO A 298 -36.16 7.09 1.88
N ILE A 299 -37.11 6.15 2.00
CA ILE A 299 -37.00 5.04 2.95
C ILE A 299 -35.76 4.18 2.73
N ASN A 300 -35.31 4.07 1.48
CA ASN A 300 -34.16 3.26 1.09
C ASN A 300 -32.84 3.78 1.68
N PHE A 301 -32.87 4.92 2.38
CA PHE A 301 -31.69 5.56 2.95
C PHE A 301 -31.63 5.51 4.49
N TYR A 302 -32.66 5.08 5.20
CA TYR A 302 -32.68 5.16 6.68
C TYR A 302 -31.90 4.06 7.42
N TYR A 303 -31.14 3.22 6.72
CA TYR A 303 -30.42 2.07 7.29
C TYR A 303 -29.29 2.42 8.27
N GLY A 304 -28.93 3.70 8.43
CA GLY A 304 -27.82 4.13 9.29
C GLY A 304 -28.19 4.38 10.75
N ASN A 305 -29.47 4.59 11.08
CA ASN A 305 -29.90 5.07 12.40
C ASN A 305 -31.14 4.40 12.99
N ILE A 306 -31.63 3.31 12.37
CA ILE A 306 -32.77 2.53 12.88
C ILE A 306 -32.44 1.03 12.85
N SER A 307 -33.00 0.30 13.80
CA SER A 307 -32.94 -1.16 13.86
C SER A 307 -33.70 -1.80 12.70
N ALA A 308 -33.38 -3.06 12.39
CA ALA A 308 -34.09 -3.82 11.37
C ALA A 308 -35.61 -3.92 11.66
N ALA A 309 -35.99 -4.04 12.92
CA ALA A 309 -37.40 -4.07 13.33
C ALA A 309 -38.11 -2.74 13.04
N GLU A 310 -37.48 -1.61 13.39
CA GLU A 310 -38.01 -0.27 13.09
C GLU A 310 -38.12 -0.02 11.59
N TYR A 311 -37.12 -0.45 10.79
CA TYR A 311 -37.16 -0.35 9.33
C TYR A 311 -38.38 -1.08 8.75
N VAL A 312 -38.69 -2.29 9.24
CA VAL A 312 -39.86 -3.06 8.79
C VAL A 312 -41.16 -2.31 9.10
N VAL A 313 -41.27 -1.72 10.30
CA VAL A 313 -42.46 -0.94 10.69
C VAL A 313 -42.60 0.31 9.81
N ILE A 314 -41.52 1.10 9.67
CA ILE A 314 -41.48 2.29 8.81
C ILE A 314 -41.82 1.92 7.35
N SER A 315 -41.28 0.82 6.83
CA SER A 315 -41.57 0.34 5.48
C SER A 315 -43.01 -0.08 5.30
N LYS A 316 -43.63 -0.66 6.32
CA LYS A 316 -45.05 -0.98 6.27
C LYS A 316 -45.90 0.28 6.24
N ILE A 317 -45.58 1.29 7.06
CA ILE A 317 -46.31 2.57 7.11
C ILE A 317 -46.13 3.35 5.79
N ALA A 318 -44.90 3.48 5.29
CA ALA A 318 -44.61 4.23 4.06
C ALA A 318 -45.29 3.64 2.81
N ASN A 319 -45.43 2.31 2.75
CA ASN A 319 -46.04 1.62 1.61
C ASN A 319 -47.57 1.56 1.69
N GLN A 320 -48.19 1.93 2.81
CA GLN A 320 -49.64 2.05 2.87
C GLN A 320 -50.08 3.21 1.98
N GLU A 321 -50.95 2.92 1.00
CA GLU A 321 -51.58 3.97 0.21
C GLU A 321 -52.56 4.75 1.11
N ASN A 322 -52.23 6.01 1.37
CA ASN A 322 -53.04 6.94 2.13
C ASN A 322 -53.10 8.32 1.43
N GLN A 323 -53.53 9.35 2.15
CA GLN A 323 -53.53 10.74 1.67
C GLN A 323 -52.14 11.36 1.96
N SER A 324 -51.57 12.13 1.02
CA SER A 324 -50.42 13.00 1.30
C SER A 324 -50.85 14.22 2.13
N LEU A 325 -49.89 15.00 2.63
CA LEU A 325 -50.18 16.25 3.35
C LEU A 325 -50.00 17.51 2.48
N ASP A 326 -49.61 17.36 1.21
CA ASP A 326 -49.41 18.42 0.20
C ASP A 326 -49.95 18.08 -1.21
#